data_AF-A0AAP7GPM6-F1
#
_entry.id   AF-A0AAP7GPM6-F1
#
_cell.length_a   1.000
_cell.length_b   1.000
_cell.length_c   1.000
_cell.angle_alpha   90.00
_cell.angle_beta   90.00
_cell.angle_gamma   90.00
#
_symmetry.space_group_name_H-M   'P 1'
#
loop_
_entity.id
_entity.type
_entity.pdbx_description
1 polymer ?
#
loop_
_entity_poly.entity_id
_entity_poly.type
_entity_poly.pdbx_seq_one_letter_code
_entity_poly.pdbx_strand_id
1 'polypeptide(L)'
;MKIEAAWAVAVLAVGAAACAPVARADSPGLAVLRSEDGLPANRYTSQHQMSCGSRVFELVVESPGPVRLTGLKVDGVAVPAAQLQAINAQVPERSWFQGIASSCTSARQSLTLQLSSPQGAVTIPLSFKDGVLVPAAPAR
;
A
#
# COMPACT_ATOMS: atom_id res chain seq x y z
N MET A 1 -40.35 20.30 63.48
CA MET A 1 -40.23 20.03 62.03
C MET A 1 -39.77 18.58 61.92
N LYS A 2 -40.56 17.52 61.73
CA LYS A 2 -41.66 17.12 60.82
C LYS A 2 -41.27 17.02 59.34
N ILE A 3 -41.66 15.87 58.73
CA ILE A 3 -41.65 15.40 57.31
C ILE A 3 -40.39 14.56 56.99
N GLU A 4 -40.38 13.23 56.81
CA GLU A 4 -41.14 12.21 56.02
C GLU A 4 -40.40 11.76 54.74
N ALA A 5 -40.55 10.46 54.46
CA ALA A 5 -40.50 9.77 53.16
C ALA A 5 -39.15 9.40 52.50
N ALA A 6 -38.95 8.08 52.42
CA ALA A 6 -38.51 7.23 51.31
C ALA A 6 -38.13 7.87 49.96
N TRP A 7 -37.22 7.21 49.23
CA TRP A 7 -37.46 6.53 47.94
C TRP A 7 -36.11 6.19 47.29
N ALA A 8 -35.96 4.93 46.89
CA ALA A 8 -34.86 4.46 46.06
C ALA A 8 -35.04 4.96 44.62
N VAL A 9 -33.97 5.46 44.00
CA VAL A 9 -33.85 5.52 42.54
C VAL A 9 -32.43 5.11 42.17
N ALA A 10 -32.31 3.91 41.60
CA ALA A 10 -31.15 3.49 40.85
C ALA A 10 -31.01 4.38 39.62
N VAL A 11 -29.86 5.04 39.46
CA VAL A 11 -29.48 5.66 38.19
C VAL A 11 -28.38 4.82 37.58
N LEU A 12 -28.80 4.00 36.62
CA LEU A 12 -27.97 3.45 35.56
C LEU A 12 -27.28 4.62 34.85
N ALA A 13 -26.01 4.86 35.16
CA ALA A 13 -25.16 5.67 34.30
C ALA A 13 -24.85 4.83 33.06
N VAL A 14 -25.70 4.99 32.05
CA VAL A 14 -25.42 4.61 30.66
C VAL A 14 -24.08 5.24 30.31
N GLY A 15 -23.05 4.39 30.16
CA GLY A 15 -21.79 4.78 29.58
C GLY A 15 -22.07 5.30 28.18
N ALA A 16 -22.19 6.62 28.04
CA ALA A 16 -22.14 7.29 26.76
C ALA A 16 -20.74 6.97 26.20
N ALA A 17 -20.70 5.99 25.29
CA ALA A 17 -19.61 5.84 24.36
C ALA A 17 -19.53 7.17 23.63
N ALA A 18 -18.66 8.05 24.11
CA ALA A 18 -18.25 9.21 23.37
C ALA A 18 -17.74 8.66 22.04
N CYS A 19 -18.52 8.86 20.97
CA CYS A 19 -17.99 8.82 19.63
C CYS A 19 -16.81 9.79 19.64
N ALA A 20 -15.60 9.25 19.81
CA ALA A 20 -14.39 10.00 19.61
C ALA A 20 -14.55 10.68 18.24
N PRO A 21 -14.26 11.97 18.11
CA PRO A 21 -14.12 12.54 16.78
C PRO A 21 -13.12 11.65 16.06
N VAL A 22 -13.59 10.96 15.02
CA VAL A 22 -12.70 10.34 14.03
C VAL A 22 -11.74 11.45 13.70
N ALA A 23 -10.50 11.32 14.17
CA ALA A 23 -9.42 12.17 13.75
C ALA A 23 -9.52 12.16 12.24
N ARG A 24 -9.91 13.30 11.66
CA ARG A 24 -9.79 13.47 10.22
C ARG A 24 -8.33 13.18 9.98
N ALA A 25 -8.06 12.03 9.37
CA ALA A 25 -6.76 11.74 8.85
C ALA A 25 -6.53 12.82 7.80
N ASP A 26 -5.91 13.92 8.24
CA ASP A 26 -5.13 14.80 7.39
C ASP A 26 -4.42 13.87 6.44
N SER A 27 -4.84 13.90 5.17
CA SER A 27 -4.27 13.01 4.17
C SER A 27 -2.77 13.23 4.26
N PRO A 28 -1.96 12.24 4.69
CA PRO A 28 -0.53 12.47 4.76
C PRO A 28 -0.08 12.81 3.34
N GLY A 29 0.16 14.10 3.09
CA GLY A 29 0.97 14.52 1.95
C GLY A 29 2.29 13.83 2.13
N LEU A 30 2.78 13.17 1.07
CA LEU A 30 3.93 12.28 1.10
C LEU A 30 5.07 12.75 2.02
N ALA A 31 5.09 12.21 3.24
CA ALA A 31 6.24 12.24 4.12
C ALA A 31 7.02 10.92 4.08
N VAL A 32 6.63 9.97 3.21
CA VAL A 32 7.02 8.55 3.34
C VAL A 32 8.18 8.15 2.42
N LEU A 33 8.54 8.96 1.43
CA LEU A 33 9.78 8.75 0.66
C LEU A 33 10.62 10.03 0.72
N ARG A 34 11.68 9.98 1.52
CA ARG A 34 12.76 10.97 1.46
C ARG A 34 13.79 10.47 0.45
N SER A 35 14.27 11.31 -0.47
CA SER A 35 15.54 10.99 -1.17
C SER A 35 16.66 10.83 -0.13
N GLU A 36 17.82 10.35 -0.55
CA GLU A 36 19.01 10.31 0.32
C GLU A 36 19.30 11.68 0.98
N ASP A 37 18.84 12.77 0.35
CA ASP A 37 18.95 14.17 0.79
C ASP A 37 17.78 14.67 1.65
N GLY A 38 16.82 13.81 2.05
CA GLY A 38 15.73 14.19 2.93
C GLY A 38 14.53 14.87 2.26
N LEU A 39 14.54 15.05 0.94
CA LEU A 39 13.47 15.74 0.19
C LEU A 39 12.29 14.80 -0.14
N PRO A 40 11.04 15.29 -0.08
CA PRO A 40 9.87 14.50 -0.47
C PRO A 40 9.96 14.11 -1.95
N ALA A 41 10.05 12.81 -2.21
CA ALA A 41 10.15 12.26 -3.56
C ALA A 41 8.76 11.86 -4.09
N ASN A 42 8.31 12.53 -5.16
CA ASN A 42 7.08 12.16 -5.88
C ASN A 42 7.30 11.02 -6.89
N ARG A 43 8.55 10.62 -7.10
CA ARG A 43 8.97 9.55 -8.00
C ARG A 43 10.03 8.69 -7.32
N TYR A 44 9.84 7.39 -7.38
CA TYR A 44 10.76 6.37 -6.91
C TYR A 44 11.16 5.49 -8.10
N THR A 45 12.45 5.34 -8.33
CA THR A 45 12.99 4.44 -9.37
C THR A 45 13.87 3.41 -8.68
N SER A 46 13.64 2.14 -8.98
CA SER A 46 14.43 1.04 -8.42
C SER A 46 14.81 0.03 -9.50
N GLN A 47 16.00 -0.52 -9.36
CA GLN A 47 16.46 -1.67 -10.12
C GLN A 47 16.70 -2.83 -9.16
N HIS A 48 16.06 -3.96 -9.42
CA HIS A 48 16.18 -5.19 -8.62
C HIS A 48 16.79 -6.30 -9.47
N GLN A 49 17.87 -6.90 -8.98
CA GLN A 49 18.35 -8.18 -9.46
C GLN A 49 18.19 -9.19 -8.31
N MET A 50 17.45 -10.26 -8.54
CA MET A 50 17.20 -11.25 -7.49
C MET A 50 18.29 -12.32 -7.54
N SER A 51 18.81 -12.76 -6.39
CA SER A 51 19.95 -13.70 -6.32
C SER A 51 19.72 -15.06 -6.98
N CYS A 52 18.47 -15.52 -7.07
CA CYS A 52 18.13 -16.82 -7.64
C CYS A 52 17.86 -16.81 -9.15
N GLY A 53 18.01 -15.67 -9.83
CA GLY A 53 17.83 -15.59 -11.29
C GLY A 53 18.69 -14.50 -11.93
N SER A 54 18.79 -14.52 -13.26
CA SER A 54 19.64 -13.60 -14.00
C SER A 54 18.95 -12.30 -14.42
N ARG A 55 17.63 -12.22 -14.23
CA ARG A 55 16.79 -11.12 -14.70
C ARG A 55 16.98 -9.86 -13.84
N VAL A 56 17.01 -8.71 -14.50
CA VAL A 56 17.03 -7.38 -13.91
C VAL A 56 15.66 -6.73 -14.08
N PHE A 57 15.09 -6.24 -13.00
CA PHE A 57 13.77 -5.60 -12.97
C PHE A 57 13.93 -4.12 -12.69
N GLU A 58 13.34 -3.26 -13.52
CA GLU A 58 13.32 -1.82 -13.26
C GLU A 58 11.88 -1.37 -13.03
N LEU A 59 11.66 -0.58 -11.98
CA LEU A 59 10.35 -0.07 -11.61
C LEU A 59 10.43 1.44 -11.42
N VAL A 60 9.45 2.15 -11.98
CA VAL A 60 9.24 3.57 -11.75
C VAL A 60 7.85 3.76 -11.17
N VAL A 61 7.80 4.22 -9.93
CA VAL A 61 6.59 4.49 -9.18
C VAL A 61 6.48 6.00 -8.98
N GLU A 62 5.34 6.57 -9.32
CA GLU A 62 5.00 7.94 -9.00
C GLU A 62 3.92 7.96 -7.91
N SER A 63 3.98 8.94 -7.03
CA SER A 63 2.99 9.14 -5.99
C SER A 63 2.45 10.57 -6.02
N PRO A 64 1.69 10.96 -7.06
CA PRO A 64 0.92 12.20 -7.05
C PRO A 64 -0.37 12.09 -6.21
N GLY A 65 -0.71 10.87 -5.77
CA GLY A 65 -1.98 10.50 -5.14
C GLY A 65 -3.07 10.29 -6.21
N PRO A 66 -3.44 9.04 -6.57
CA PRO A 66 -2.92 7.73 -6.11
C PRO A 66 -1.50 7.40 -6.56
N VAL A 67 -0.90 6.38 -5.93
CA VAL A 67 0.33 5.76 -6.43
C VAL A 67 0.10 5.18 -7.83
N ARG A 68 1.06 5.35 -8.73
CA ARG A 68 1.02 4.81 -10.09
C ARG A 68 2.36 4.23 -10.47
N LEU A 69 2.37 3.00 -10.94
CA LEU A 69 3.51 2.41 -11.63
C LEU A 69 3.52 2.97 -13.06
N THR A 70 4.49 3.83 -13.38
CA THR A 70 4.64 4.47 -14.69
C THR A 70 5.69 3.80 -15.57
N GLY A 71 6.54 2.97 -14.96
CA GLY A 71 7.51 2.15 -15.67
C GLY A 71 7.67 0.80 -15.00
N LEU A 72 7.68 -0.25 -15.82
CA LEU A 72 8.10 -1.59 -15.42
C LEU A 72 8.87 -2.20 -16.59
N LYS A 73 10.11 -2.62 -16.34
CA LYS A 73 10.93 -3.31 -17.33
C LYS A 73 11.52 -4.59 -16.75
N VAL A 74 11.76 -5.54 -17.64
CA VAL A 74 12.51 -6.77 -17.37
C VAL A 74 13.63 -6.86 -18.40
N ASP A 75 14.87 -6.91 -17.95
CA ASP A 75 16.08 -6.86 -18.78
C ASP A 75 16.06 -5.71 -19.81
N GLY A 76 15.64 -4.53 -19.36
CA GLY A 76 15.48 -3.34 -20.22
C GLY A 76 14.27 -3.36 -21.14
N VAL A 77 13.53 -4.48 -21.24
CA VAL A 77 12.31 -4.59 -22.05
C VAL A 77 11.11 -4.11 -21.26
N ALA A 78 10.39 -3.11 -21.79
CA ALA A 78 9.20 -2.58 -21.15
C ALA A 78 8.05 -3.59 -21.16
N VAL A 79 7.38 -3.71 -20.00
CA VAL A 79 6.13 -4.47 -19.87
C VAL A 79 5.02 -3.75 -20.64
N PRO A 80 4.13 -4.48 -21.34
CA PRO A 80 3.01 -3.90 -22.07
C PRO A 80 2.16 -2.93 -21.23
N ALA A 81 1.80 -1.80 -21.83
CA ALA A 81 1.01 -0.76 -21.16
C ALA A 81 -0.32 -1.29 -20.59
N ALA A 82 -0.98 -2.22 -21.28
CA ALA A 82 -2.20 -2.86 -20.79
C ALA A 82 -2.00 -3.64 -19.47
N GLN A 83 -0.85 -4.31 -19.31
CA GLN A 83 -0.52 -4.99 -18.06
C GLN A 83 -0.21 -3.98 -16.96
N LEU A 84 0.49 -2.89 -17.28
CA LEU A 84 0.75 -1.80 -16.35
C LEU A 84 -0.55 -1.15 -15.84
N GLN A 85 -1.53 -0.96 -16.74
CA GLN A 85 -2.87 -0.50 -16.40
C GLN A 85 -3.59 -1.48 -15.47
N ALA A 86 -3.51 -2.79 -15.75
CA ALA A 86 -4.12 -3.82 -14.90
C ALA A 86 -3.51 -3.88 -13.49
N ILE A 87 -2.20 -3.61 -13.36
CA ILE A 87 -1.54 -3.45 -12.05
C ILE A 87 -2.07 -2.20 -11.35
N ASN A 88 -2.07 -1.05 -12.04
CA ASN A 88 -2.51 0.23 -11.48
C ASN A 88 -4.00 0.22 -11.08
N ALA A 89 -4.84 -0.58 -11.75
CA ALA A 89 -6.25 -0.75 -11.39
C ALA A 89 -6.46 -1.41 -10.02
N GLN A 90 -5.44 -2.09 -9.47
CA GLN A 90 -5.47 -2.67 -8.12
C GLN A 90 -5.06 -1.66 -7.05
N VAL A 91 -4.50 -0.50 -7.44
CA VAL A 91 -4.04 0.52 -6.51
C VAL A 91 -5.24 1.33 -5.99
N PRO A 92 -5.43 1.45 -4.67
CA PRO A 92 -6.48 2.30 -4.11
C PRO A 92 -6.27 3.78 -4.47
N GLU A 93 -7.37 4.50 -4.70
CA GLU A 93 -7.35 5.93 -5.04
C GLU A 93 -6.62 6.81 -4.01
N ARG A 94 -6.70 6.44 -2.73
CA ARG A 94 -5.97 7.07 -1.64
C ARG A 94 -4.92 6.11 -1.12
N SER A 95 -3.76 6.10 -1.75
CA SER A 95 -2.64 5.23 -1.40
C SER A 95 -1.31 5.96 -1.36
N TRP A 96 -0.38 5.43 -0.56
CA TRP A 96 0.99 5.90 -0.38
C TRP A 96 1.95 4.74 -0.56
N PHE A 97 3.07 4.99 -1.23
CA PHE A 97 4.09 3.98 -1.43
C PHE A 97 4.92 3.79 -0.15
N GLN A 98 5.13 2.54 0.24
CA GLN A 98 5.96 2.17 1.39
C GLN A 98 7.29 1.54 0.98
N GLY A 99 7.30 0.74 -0.09
CA GLY A 99 8.51 0.03 -0.51
C GLY A 99 8.23 -1.12 -1.47
N ILE A 100 9.29 -1.90 -1.73
CA ILE A 100 9.24 -3.09 -2.58
C ILE A 100 9.86 -4.25 -1.81
N ALA A 101 9.11 -5.35 -1.70
CA ALA A 101 9.63 -6.63 -1.24
C ALA A 101 9.94 -7.52 -2.44
N SER A 102 11.00 -8.31 -2.38
CA SER A 102 11.36 -9.29 -3.42
C SER A 102 11.35 -10.70 -2.87
N SER A 103 10.81 -11.65 -3.62
CA SER A 103 10.88 -13.08 -3.32
C SER A 103 11.14 -13.87 -4.59
N CYS A 104 11.93 -14.94 -4.51
CA CYS A 104 12.35 -15.64 -5.71
C CYS A 104 12.73 -17.10 -5.46
N THR A 105 12.56 -17.93 -6.49
CA THR A 105 13.10 -19.28 -6.64
C THR A 105 13.75 -19.41 -8.02
N SER A 106 14.47 -20.50 -8.27
CA SER A 106 15.12 -20.73 -9.58
C SER A 106 14.18 -20.68 -10.78
N ALA A 107 12.87 -20.92 -10.58
CA ALA A 107 11.86 -20.95 -11.64
C ALA A 107 10.86 -19.78 -11.61
N ARG A 108 10.81 -18.99 -10.53
CA ARG A 108 9.83 -17.91 -10.35
C ARG A 108 10.42 -16.74 -9.59
N GLN A 109 10.15 -15.53 -10.07
CA GLN A 109 10.60 -14.29 -9.46
C GLN A 109 9.37 -13.44 -9.12
N SER A 110 9.39 -12.73 -8.01
CA SER A 110 8.26 -11.94 -7.54
C SER A 110 8.74 -10.64 -6.89
N LEU A 111 8.07 -9.56 -7.24
CA LEU A 111 8.17 -8.28 -6.55
C LEU A 111 6.82 -7.97 -5.94
N THR A 112 6.80 -7.41 -4.74
CA THR A 112 5.58 -6.98 -4.06
C THR A 112 5.67 -5.49 -3.82
N LEU A 113 4.80 -4.72 -4.48
CA LEU A 113 4.63 -3.31 -4.18
C LEU A 113 3.88 -3.20 -2.85
N GLN A 114 4.50 -2.56 -1.87
CA GLN A 114 3.90 -2.32 -0.57
C GLN A 114 3.38 -0.90 -0.51
N LEU A 115 2.09 -0.77 -0.25
CA LEU A 115 1.36 0.48 -0.19
C LEU A 115 0.63 0.59 1.15
N SER A 116 0.38 1.82 1.60
CA SER A 116 -0.58 2.14 2.65
C SER A 116 -1.81 2.79 2.04
N SER A 117 -2.97 2.57 2.64
CA SER A 117 -4.21 3.31 2.37
C SER A 117 -4.91 3.64 3.69
N PRO A 118 -5.94 4.52 3.70
CA PRO A 118 -6.76 4.77 4.88
C PRO A 118 -7.42 3.50 5.45
N GLN A 119 -7.60 2.46 4.62
CA GLN A 119 -8.20 1.19 5.01
C GLN A 119 -7.18 0.17 5.55
N GLY A 120 -5.88 0.44 5.43
CA GLY A 120 -4.81 -0.43 5.92
C GLY A 120 -3.66 -0.60 4.92
N ALA A 121 -2.78 -1.57 5.20
CA ALA A 121 -1.71 -1.93 4.29
C ALA A 121 -2.26 -2.69 3.07
N VAL A 122 -1.73 -2.38 1.89
CA VAL A 122 -2.10 -2.98 0.61
C VAL A 122 -0.85 -3.48 -0.09
N THR A 123 -0.88 -4.73 -0.54
CA THR A 123 0.24 -5.36 -1.25
C THR A 123 -0.19 -5.75 -2.65
N ILE A 124 0.56 -5.32 -3.66
CA ILE A 124 0.31 -5.70 -5.06
C ILE A 124 1.43 -6.63 -5.53
N PRO A 125 1.16 -7.94 -5.67
CA PRO A 125 2.16 -8.89 -6.15
C PRO A 125 2.36 -8.79 -7.66
N LEU A 126 3.60 -8.68 -8.08
CA LEU A 126 4.09 -8.73 -9.45
C LEU A 126 4.87 -10.03 -9.61
N SER A 127 4.24 -11.04 -10.21
CA SER A 127 4.86 -12.35 -10.41
C SER A 127 5.43 -12.45 -11.81
N PHE A 128 6.64 -13.00 -11.92
CA PHE A 128 7.35 -13.17 -13.17
C PHE A 128 7.74 -14.64 -13.34
N LYS A 129 7.43 -15.19 -14.51
CA LYS A 129 7.86 -16.52 -14.92
C LYS A 129 8.72 -16.36 -16.17
N ASP A 130 9.98 -16.80 -16.08
CA ASP A 130 10.97 -16.70 -17.15
C ASP A 130 11.22 -15.26 -17.68
N GLY A 131 10.93 -14.25 -16.83
CA GLY A 131 11.02 -12.82 -17.18
C GLY A 131 9.72 -12.22 -17.75
N VAL A 132 8.66 -13.02 -17.89
CA VAL A 132 7.34 -12.56 -18.32
C VAL A 132 6.46 -12.32 -17.11
N LEU A 133 5.85 -11.14 -17.02
CA LEU A 133 4.86 -10.83 -15.99
C LEU A 133 3.65 -11.76 -16.17
N VAL A 134 3.37 -12.56 -15.14
CA VAL A 134 2.20 -13.43 -15.06
C VAL A 134 1.19 -12.81 -14.09
N PRO A 135 -0.12 -12.82 -14.44
CA PRO A 135 -1.16 -12.39 -13.51
C PRO A 135 -1.03 -13.17 -12.20
N ALA A 136 -1.16 -12.49 -11.07
CA ALA A 136 -1.32 -13.17 -9.79
C ALA A 136 -2.57 -14.05 -9.91
N ALA A 137 -2.42 -15.37 -9.75
CA ALA A 137 -3.56 -16.25 -9.70
C ALA A 137 -4.46 -15.78 -8.54
N PRO A 138 -5.78 -15.65 -8.72
CA PRO A 138 -6.65 -15.36 -7.59
C PRO A 138 -6.45 -16.46 -6.55
N ALA A 139 -6.13 -16.07 -5.32
CA ALA A 139 -6.10 -17.00 -4.20
C ALA A 139 -7.47 -17.69 -4.16
N ARG A 140 -7.47 -19.00 -4.40
CA ARG A 140 -8.66 -19.85 -4.25
C ARG A 140 -8.89 -20.15 -2.78
#